data_AF-A0A7W9EQV7-F1
#
_entry.id   AF-A0A7W9EQV7-F1
#
_cell.length_a   1.000
_cell.length_b   1.000
_cell.length_c   1.000
_cell.angle_alpha   90.00
_cell.angle_beta   90.00
_cell.angle_gamma   90.00
#
_symmetry.space_group_name_H-M   'P 1'
#
loop_
_entity.id
_entity.type
_entity.pdbx_description
1 polymer ?
#
loop_
_entity_poly.entity_id
_entity_poly.type
_entity_poly.pdbx_seq_one_letter_code
_entity_poly.pdbx_strand_id
1 'polypeptide(L)'
;MEIDVYEPAEQHALLARLLREAAGRAEEILASPAQAARMRAIADDGYSAVERLEHSPLADDQMLAVALRLSGRLPMGERVAVALDRHFRIPAPAITQEAQRRAIWHDVDANGLPIERASRAVTDLERRLVGRESDLDRALRVHAALYSDLWCDPRIGASVSARRVMLAMVSLLHEREETPRFVARSRERTA
;
A
#
# COMPACT_ATOMS: atom_id res chain seq x y z
N MET A 1 -21.12 -13.75 18.64
CA MET A 1 -19.82 -13.57 17.97
C MET A 1 -20.14 -12.92 16.64
N GLU A 2 -20.34 -11.60 16.67
CA GLU A 2 -20.50 -10.80 15.46
C GLU A 2 -19.11 -10.77 14.83
N ILE A 3 -18.96 -11.48 13.71
CA ILE A 3 -17.83 -11.25 12.82
C ILE A 3 -18.18 -9.91 12.20
N ASP A 4 -17.52 -8.86 12.66
CA ASP A 4 -17.66 -7.52 12.08
C ASP A 4 -17.15 -7.65 10.64
N VAL A 5 -18.07 -7.91 9.72
CA VAL A 5 -17.77 -8.03 8.29
C VAL A 5 -17.42 -6.62 7.87
N TYR A 6 -16.12 -6.36 7.90
CA TYR A 6 -15.45 -5.18 7.42
C TYR A 6 -16.26 -4.45 6.32
N GLU A 7 -16.62 -3.19 6.58
CA GLU A 7 -17.37 -2.35 5.65
C GLU A 7 -16.51 -2.07 4.40
N PRO A 8 -16.79 -2.67 3.22
CA PRO A 8 -16.00 -2.45 2.02
C PRO A 8 -15.87 -0.95 1.68
N ALA A 9 -16.84 -0.14 2.09
CA ALA A 9 -16.85 1.31 1.93
C ALA A 9 -15.60 2.01 2.51
N GLU A 10 -15.09 1.58 3.68
CA GLU A 10 -13.93 2.23 4.30
C GLU A 10 -12.64 1.96 3.53
N GLN A 11 -12.48 0.74 3.01
CA GLN A 11 -11.36 0.40 2.14
C GLN A 11 -11.36 1.21 0.86
N HIS A 12 -12.54 1.33 0.23
CA HIS A 12 -12.70 2.10 -0.99
C HIS A 12 -12.41 3.57 -0.73
N ALA A 13 -12.84 4.11 0.42
CA ALA A 13 -12.52 5.47 0.84
C ALA A 13 -11.02 5.67 1.08
N LEU A 14 -10.35 4.71 1.72
CA LEU A 14 -8.90 4.73 1.91
C LEU A 14 -8.17 4.72 0.56
N LEU A 15 -8.51 3.79 -0.33
CA LEU A 15 -7.91 3.71 -1.66
C LEU A 15 -8.13 5.02 -2.43
N ALA A 16 -9.36 5.55 -2.45
CA ALA A 16 -9.66 6.81 -3.13
C ALA A 16 -8.84 7.99 -2.56
N ARG A 17 -8.63 8.04 -1.23
CA ARG A 17 -7.76 9.03 -0.60
C ARG A 17 -6.31 8.86 -1.04
N LEU A 18 -5.77 7.65 -0.99
CA LEU A 18 -4.39 7.35 -1.42
C LEU A 18 -4.15 7.72 -2.89
N LEU A 19 -5.12 7.44 -3.77
CA LEU A 19 -5.05 7.83 -5.18
C LEU A 19 -5.01 9.34 -5.37
N ARG A 20 -5.83 10.10 -4.62
CA ARG A 20 -5.81 11.58 -4.66
C ARG A 20 -4.50 12.15 -4.13
N GLU A 21 -3.99 11.65 -3.00
CA GLU A 21 -2.72 12.08 -2.43
C GLU A 21 -1.55 11.78 -3.38
N ALA A 22 -1.52 10.57 -3.95
CA ALA A 22 -0.53 10.18 -4.94
C ALA A 22 -0.58 11.04 -6.21
N ALA A 23 -1.78 11.36 -6.71
CA ALA A 23 -1.96 12.24 -7.85
C ALA A 23 -1.40 13.64 -7.58
N GLY A 24 -1.76 14.25 -6.45
CA GLY A 24 -1.28 15.58 -6.06
C GLY A 24 0.24 15.62 -5.95
N ARG A 25 0.83 14.63 -5.25
CA ARG A 25 2.29 14.54 -5.11
C ARG A 25 3.00 14.28 -6.44
N ALA A 26 2.42 13.48 -7.33
CA ALA A 26 2.96 13.30 -8.67
C ALA A 26 2.89 14.59 -9.50
N GLU A 27 1.78 15.32 -9.46
CA GLU A 27 1.62 16.61 -10.14
C GLU A 27 2.66 17.63 -9.63
N GLU A 28 2.91 17.70 -8.32
CA GLU A 28 3.96 18.54 -7.72
C GLU A 28 5.37 18.18 -8.22
N ILE A 29 5.71 16.89 -8.24
CA ILE A 29 7.01 16.40 -8.73
C ILE A 29 7.19 16.75 -10.22
N LEU A 30 6.13 16.58 -11.01
CA LEU A 30 6.16 16.77 -12.46
C LEU A 30 6.14 18.25 -12.86
N ALA A 31 5.64 19.13 -12.00
CA ALA A 31 5.70 20.59 -12.21
C ALA A 31 7.15 21.11 -12.27
N SER A 32 8.12 20.37 -11.70
CA SER A 32 9.54 20.69 -11.79
C SER A 32 10.27 19.75 -12.76
N PRO A 33 10.77 20.24 -13.91
CA PRO A 33 11.53 19.41 -14.86
C PRO A 33 12.73 18.71 -14.23
N ALA A 34 13.41 19.37 -13.28
CA ALA A 34 14.55 18.81 -12.56
C ALA A 34 14.14 17.68 -11.60
N GLN A 35 13.01 17.80 -10.89
CA GLN A 35 12.50 16.71 -10.05
C GLN A 35 12.00 15.55 -10.91
N ALA A 36 11.27 15.84 -11.99
CA ALA A 36 10.79 14.84 -12.93
C ALA A 36 11.93 14.06 -13.60
N ALA A 37 13.03 14.73 -13.94
CA ALA A 37 14.25 14.08 -14.45
C ALA A 37 14.90 13.19 -13.38
N ARG A 38 15.04 13.70 -12.14
CA ARG A 38 15.58 12.92 -11.01
C ARG A 38 14.78 11.66 -10.72
N MET A 39 13.46 11.70 -10.84
CA MET A 39 12.64 10.50 -10.61
C MET A 39 12.94 9.35 -11.59
N ARG A 40 13.38 9.69 -12.82
CA ARG A 40 13.69 8.74 -13.89
C ARG A 40 15.17 8.39 -13.98
N ALA A 41 16.04 9.20 -13.37
CA ALA A 41 17.48 8.96 -13.38
C ALA A 41 17.80 7.65 -12.64
N ILE A 42 18.66 6.84 -13.25
CA ILE A 42 19.16 5.60 -12.67
C ILE A 42 20.33 5.94 -11.75
N ALA A 43 20.27 5.52 -10.49
CA ALA A 43 21.35 5.70 -9.53
C ALA A 43 22.41 4.59 -9.67
N ASP A 44 23.51 4.70 -8.92
CA ASP A 44 24.65 3.76 -8.98
C ASP A 44 24.28 2.31 -8.65
N ASP A 45 23.22 2.10 -7.88
CA ASP A 45 22.69 0.76 -7.54
C ASP A 45 21.72 0.20 -8.61
N GLY A 46 21.60 0.89 -9.76
CA GLY A 46 20.80 0.44 -10.89
C GLY A 46 19.31 0.75 -10.78
N TYR A 47 18.85 1.43 -9.72
CA TYR A 47 17.43 1.77 -9.54
C TYR A 47 17.14 3.26 -9.72
N SER A 48 16.07 3.55 -10.45
CA SER A 48 15.41 4.85 -10.46
C SER A 48 14.59 5.06 -9.19
N ALA A 49 14.26 6.32 -8.87
CA ALA A 49 13.41 6.61 -7.71
C ALA A 49 11.99 6.02 -7.85
N VAL A 50 11.47 5.92 -9.08
CA VAL A 50 10.19 5.23 -9.34
C VAL A 50 10.29 3.75 -9.01
N GLU A 51 11.37 3.08 -9.43
CA GLU A 51 11.58 1.66 -9.10
C GLU A 51 11.75 1.46 -7.59
N ARG A 52 12.38 2.38 -6.87
CA ARG A 52 12.45 2.31 -5.40
C ARG A 52 11.07 2.36 -4.75
N LEU A 53 10.16 3.17 -5.28
CA LEU A 53 8.76 3.18 -4.83
C LEU A 53 8.08 1.83 -5.11
N GLU A 54 8.34 1.22 -6.27
CA GLU A 54 7.84 -0.11 -6.64
C GLU A 54 8.39 -1.24 -5.75
N HIS A 55 9.55 -1.02 -5.10
CA HIS A 55 10.12 -1.94 -4.10
C HIS A 55 9.65 -1.65 -2.67
N SER A 56 8.98 -0.53 -2.40
CA SER A 56 8.37 -0.25 -1.10
C SER A 56 7.10 -1.08 -0.92
N PRO A 57 6.89 -1.75 0.23
CA PRO A 57 5.64 -2.47 0.47
C PRO A 57 4.47 -1.54 0.81
N LEU A 58 4.70 -0.23 0.98
CA LEU A 58 3.69 0.69 1.49
C LEU A 58 2.74 1.17 0.38
N ALA A 59 1.44 1.16 0.68
CA ALA A 59 0.39 1.45 -0.30
C ALA A 59 0.50 2.86 -0.90
N ASP A 60 0.87 3.87 -0.13
CA ASP A 60 1.07 5.25 -0.59
C ASP A 60 2.24 5.37 -1.58
N ASP A 61 3.36 4.72 -1.29
CA ASP A 61 4.52 4.67 -2.20
C ASP A 61 4.14 3.96 -3.51
N GLN A 62 3.36 2.87 -3.44
CA GLN A 62 2.87 2.15 -4.61
C GLN A 62 1.90 2.98 -5.45
N MET A 63 0.96 3.70 -4.83
CA MET A 63 0.07 4.59 -5.57
C MET A 63 0.85 5.72 -6.25
N LEU A 64 1.88 6.27 -5.60
CA LEU A 64 2.76 7.27 -6.19
C LEU A 64 3.55 6.71 -7.38
N ALA A 65 4.07 5.48 -7.28
CA ALA A 65 4.74 4.82 -8.39
C ALA A 65 3.81 4.70 -9.61
N VAL A 66 2.57 4.23 -9.41
CA VAL A 66 1.56 4.13 -10.47
C VAL A 66 1.27 5.50 -11.08
N ALA A 67 1.09 6.53 -10.24
CA ALA A 67 0.84 7.90 -10.68
C ALA A 67 1.94 8.41 -11.63
N LEU A 68 3.21 8.21 -11.26
CA LEU A 68 4.38 8.63 -12.03
C LEU A 68 4.57 7.82 -13.32
N ARG A 69 4.25 6.51 -13.31
CA ARG A 69 4.28 5.67 -14.51
C ARG A 69 3.19 6.07 -15.50
N LEU A 70 1.98 6.33 -15.01
CA LEU A 70 0.87 6.77 -15.85
C LEU A 70 1.15 8.15 -16.47
N SER A 71 1.72 9.08 -15.70
CA SER A 71 2.00 10.44 -16.16
C SER A 71 2.89 10.51 -17.41
N GLY A 72 3.84 9.57 -17.55
CA GLY A 72 4.69 9.46 -18.75
C GLY A 72 3.97 9.03 -20.03
N ARG A 73 2.69 8.64 -19.94
CA ARG A 73 1.87 8.14 -21.06
C ARG A 73 0.60 8.96 -21.28
N LEU A 74 0.42 10.06 -20.55
CA LEU A 74 -0.80 10.84 -20.62
C LEU A 74 -0.87 11.67 -21.91
N PRO A 75 -2.06 11.78 -22.52
CA PRO A 75 -2.35 12.83 -23.48
C PRO A 75 -2.04 14.20 -22.87
N MET A 76 -1.61 15.12 -23.72
CA MET A 76 -1.33 16.49 -23.31
C MET A 76 -2.56 17.13 -22.64
N GLY A 77 -2.37 17.64 -21.41
CA GLY A 77 -3.43 18.29 -20.63
C GLY A 77 -4.30 17.37 -19.77
N GLU A 78 -4.13 16.03 -19.84
CA GLU A 78 -4.82 15.14 -18.91
C GLU A 78 -4.20 15.21 -17.51
N ARG A 79 -5.05 15.32 -16.47
CA ARG A 79 -4.63 15.33 -15.06
C ARG A 79 -4.30 13.93 -14.57
N VAL A 80 -3.27 13.81 -13.72
CA VAL A 80 -2.84 12.52 -13.16
C VAL A 80 -3.95 11.88 -12.33
N ALA A 81 -4.72 12.68 -11.60
CA ALA A 81 -5.86 12.19 -10.82
C ALA A 81 -6.91 11.47 -11.67
N VAL A 82 -7.22 12.00 -12.86
CA VAL A 82 -8.20 11.42 -13.80
C VAL A 82 -7.69 10.10 -14.36
N ALA A 83 -6.40 10.05 -14.70
CA ALA A 83 -5.77 8.84 -15.20
C ALA A 83 -5.72 7.71 -14.16
N LEU A 84 -5.39 8.04 -12.90
CA LEU A 84 -5.43 7.09 -11.79
C LEU A 84 -6.84 6.56 -11.53
N ASP A 85 -7.82 7.46 -11.47
CA ASP A 85 -9.21 7.06 -11.25
C ASP A 85 -9.68 6.11 -12.36
N ARG A 86 -9.40 6.43 -13.63
CA ARG A 86 -9.69 5.54 -14.76
C ARG A 86 -8.98 4.19 -14.63
N HIS A 87 -7.70 4.18 -14.25
CA HIS A 87 -6.88 2.96 -14.10
C HIS A 87 -7.45 2.01 -13.05
N PHE A 88 -7.91 2.54 -11.91
CA PHE A 88 -8.46 1.72 -10.81
C PHE A 88 -9.97 1.47 -10.91
N ARG A 89 -10.71 2.24 -11.70
CA ARG A 89 -12.13 2.01 -11.98
C ARG A 89 -12.37 0.70 -12.72
N ILE A 90 -11.45 0.29 -13.58
CA ILE A 90 -11.53 -1.00 -14.27
C ILE A 90 -10.92 -2.06 -13.33
N PRO A 91 -11.70 -3.08 -12.92
CA PRO A 91 -11.17 -4.15 -12.07
C PRO A 91 -10.10 -4.93 -12.81
N ALA A 92 -9.05 -5.34 -12.09
CA ALA A 92 -8.03 -6.20 -12.66
C ALA A 92 -8.65 -7.56 -13.07
N PRO A 93 -8.29 -8.13 -14.24
CA PRO A 93 -8.78 -9.44 -14.64
C PRO A 93 -8.48 -10.52 -13.59
N ALA A 94 -9.45 -11.37 -13.27
CA ALA A 94 -9.26 -12.40 -12.25
C ALA A 94 -8.08 -13.34 -12.56
N ILE A 95 -7.86 -13.64 -13.85
CA ILE A 95 -6.75 -14.49 -14.29
C ILE A 95 -5.37 -13.87 -14.02
N THR A 96 -5.23 -12.55 -14.14
CA THR A 96 -3.95 -11.88 -13.88
C THR A 96 -3.69 -11.78 -12.39
N GLN A 97 -4.72 -11.54 -11.58
CA GLN A 97 -4.61 -11.60 -10.11
C GLN A 97 -4.22 -13.01 -9.63
N GLU A 98 -4.82 -14.06 -10.20
CA GLU A 98 -4.49 -15.45 -9.85
C GLU A 98 -3.06 -15.81 -10.29
N ALA A 99 -2.61 -15.34 -11.46
CA ALA A 99 -1.23 -15.52 -11.88
C ALA A 99 -0.25 -14.85 -10.90
N GLN A 100 -0.55 -13.62 -10.43
CA GLN A 100 0.24 -12.95 -9.39
C GLN A 100 0.25 -13.75 -8.09
N ARG A 101 -0.94 -14.19 -7.62
CA ARG A 101 -1.10 -15.01 -6.42
C ARG A 101 -0.20 -16.24 -6.44
N ARG A 102 -0.22 -17.00 -7.55
CA ARG A 102 0.61 -18.20 -7.72
C ARG A 102 2.10 -17.89 -7.75
N ALA A 103 2.51 -16.83 -8.44
CA ALA A 103 3.92 -16.43 -8.49
C ALA A 103 4.46 -16.09 -7.10
N ILE A 104 3.69 -15.36 -6.29
CA ILE A 104 4.07 -15.03 -4.92
C ILE A 104 4.08 -16.27 -4.02
N TRP A 105 3.06 -17.14 -4.09
CA TRP A 105 3.04 -18.37 -3.28
C TRP A 105 4.19 -19.30 -3.60
N HIS A 106 4.52 -19.48 -4.88
CA HIS A 106 5.70 -20.24 -5.28
C HIS A 106 6.99 -19.68 -4.65
N ASP A 107 7.12 -18.34 -4.62
CA ASP A 107 8.29 -17.71 -4.01
C ASP A 107 8.28 -17.78 -2.46
N VAL A 108 7.09 -17.82 -1.84
CA VAL A 108 6.91 -18.06 -0.40
C VAL A 108 7.26 -19.51 -0.05
N ASP A 109 6.88 -20.49 -0.85
CA ASP A 109 7.22 -21.90 -0.63
C ASP A 109 8.74 -22.10 -0.66
N ALA A 110 9.43 -21.38 -1.55
CA ALA A 110 10.89 -21.45 -1.68
C ALA A 110 11.64 -20.68 -0.57
N ASN A 111 11.12 -19.55 -0.11
CA ASN A 111 11.88 -18.58 0.68
C ASN A 111 11.20 -18.13 1.99
N GLY A 112 10.04 -18.68 2.33
CA GLY A 112 9.21 -18.30 3.48
C GLY A 112 8.57 -16.92 3.36
N LEU A 113 7.82 -16.50 4.39
CA LEU A 113 7.34 -15.13 4.53
C LEU A 113 8.42 -14.24 5.17
N PRO A 114 8.67 -13.02 4.64
CA PRO A 114 9.70 -12.13 5.16
C PRO A 114 9.21 -11.35 6.40
N ILE A 115 8.95 -12.05 7.51
CA ILE A 115 8.28 -11.51 8.71
C ILE A 115 9.00 -10.28 9.28
N GLU A 116 10.34 -10.28 9.36
CA GLU A 116 11.09 -9.16 9.94
C GLU A 116 10.99 -7.90 9.07
N ARG A 117 10.95 -8.05 7.74
CA ARG A 117 10.73 -6.92 6.83
C ARG A 117 9.31 -6.41 6.92
N ALA A 118 8.34 -7.31 7.05
CA ALA A 118 6.93 -6.96 7.23
C ALA A 118 6.70 -6.21 8.53
N SER A 119 7.29 -6.66 9.64
CA SER A 119 7.20 -5.99 10.95
C SER A 119 7.74 -4.56 10.90
N ARG A 120 8.89 -4.34 10.22
CA ARG A 120 9.41 -2.99 9.97
C ARG A 120 8.46 -2.16 9.11
N ALA A 121 7.90 -2.72 8.04
CA ALA A 121 6.94 -2.02 7.20
C ALA A 121 5.64 -1.66 7.94
N VAL A 122 5.13 -2.53 8.82
CA VAL A 122 3.99 -2.23 9.69
C VAL A 122 4.32 -1.10 10.67
N THR A 123 5.53 -1.11 11.25
CA THR A 123 6.00 -0.01 12.12
C THR A 123 6.08 1.31 11.34
N ASP A 124 6.55 1.28 10.09
CA ASP A 124 6.59 2.46 9.22
C ASP A 124 5.20 2.98 8.89
N LEU A 125 4.26 2.07 8.60
CA LEU A 125 2.85 2.39 8.40
C LEU A 125 2.27 3.08 9.65
N GLU A 126 2.45 2.49 10.84
CA GLU A 126 2.00 3.09 12.10
C GLU A 126 2.52 4.51 12.28
N ARG A 127 3.83 4.72 12.07
CA ARG A 127 4.43 6.05 12.18
C ARG A 127 3.82 7.06 11.21
N ARG A 128 3.43 6.63 10.01
CA ARG A 128 2.76 7.50 9.02
C ARG A 128 1.32 7.81 9.42
N LEU A 129 0.65 6.94 10.18
CA LEU A 129 -0.74 7.11 10.60
C LEU A 129 -0.87 7.89 11.92
N VAL A 130 0.11 7.79 12.82
CA VAL A 130 0.14 8.54 14.09
C VAL A 130 0.02 10.05 13.81
N GLY A 131 -1.00 10.67 14.42
CA GLY A 131 -1.29 12.10 14.27
C GLY A 131 -2.05 12.48 12.99
N ARG A 132 -2.23 11.55 12.03
CA ARG A 132 -3.11 11.73 10.86
C ARG A 132 -4.48 11.08 11.06
N GLU A 133 -4.50 9.95 11.76
CA GLU A 133 -5.72 9.21 12.07
C GLU A 133 -6.10 9.37 13.54
N SER A 134 -7.38 9.59 13.81
CA SER A 134 -7.91 9.71 15.17
C SER A 134 -8.01 8.35 15.88
N ASP A 135 -8.23 7.28 15.11
CA ASP A 135 -8.29 5.89 15.58
C ASP A 135 -7.27 5.06 14.80
N LEU A 136 -6.10 4.87 15.40
CA LEU A 136 -5.00 4.13 14.80
C LEU A 136 -5.35 2.66 14.58
N ASP A 137 -6.05 2.04 15.54
CA ASP A 137 -6.39 0.62 15.45
C ASP A 137 -7.37 0.40 14.30
N ARG A 138 -8.42 1.23 14.17
CA ARG A 138 -9.32 1.18 13.00
C ARG A 138 -8.56 1.43 11.70
N ALA A 139 -7.67 2.42 11.66
CA ALA A 139 -6.90 2.70 10.46
C ALA A 139 -6.03 1.50 10.05
N LEU A 140 -5.40 0.80 10.99
CA LEU A 140 -4.59 -0.39 10.70
C LEU A 140 -5.44 -1.55 10.16
N ARG A 141 -6.66 -1.76 10.67
CA ARG A 141 -7.61 -2.76 10.12
C ARG A 141 -8.00 -2.46 8.68
N VAL A 142 -8.32 -1.19 8.38
CA VAL A 142 -8.64 -0.75 7.02
C VAL A 142 -7.44 -0.94 6.08
N HIS A 143 -6.22 -0.75 6.57
CA HIS A 143 -5.01 -1.06 5.79
C HIS A 143 -4.81 -2.57 5.61
N ALA A 144 -5.13 -3.41 6.59
CA ALA A 144 -5.03 -4.86 6.47
C ALA A 144 -5.91 -5.39 5.33
N ALA A 145 -7.17 -4.93 5.28
CA ALA A 145 -8.10 -5.23 4.20
C ALA A 145 -7.58 -4.69 2.85
N LEU A 146 -7.08 -3.45 2.80
CA LEU A 146 -6.48 -2.90 1.59
C LEU A 146 -5.28 -3.74 1.10
N TYR A 147 -4.37 -4.13 1.99
CA TYR A 147 -3.22 -4.95 1.62
C TYR A 147 -3.64 -6.33 1.12
N SER A 148 -4.71 -6.90 1.68
CA SER A 148 -5.28 -8.20 1.26
C SER A 148 -5.67 -8.23 -0.21
N ASP A 149 -6.10 -7.09 -0.76
CA ASP A 149 -6.38 -6.93 -2.19
C ASP A 149 -5.13 -6.51 -2.99
N LEU A 150 -4.31 -5.60 -2.45
CA LEU A 150 -3.21 -5.00 -3.20
C LEU A 150 -2.05 -5.96 -3.49
N TRP A 151 -1.72 -6.88 -2.58
CA TRP A 151 -0.51 -7.70 -2.73
C TRP A 151 -0.52 -8.56 -4.02
N CYS A 152 -1.70 -8.95 -4.50
CA CYS A 152 -1.89 -9.65 -5.77
C CYS A 152 -2.48 -8.78 -6.89
N ASP A 153 -2.73 -7.49 -6.66
CA ASP A 153 -3.29 -6.60 -7.69
C ASP A 153 -2.23 -6.32 -8.78
N PRO A 154 -2.46 -6.71 -10.05
CA PRO A 154 -1.51 -6.46 -11.13
C PRO A 154 -1.47 -4.99 -11.58
N ARG A 155 -2.40 -4.14 -11.12
CA ARG A 155 -2.46 -2.72 -11.48
C ARG A 155 -1.40 -1.89 -10.76
N ILE A 156 -0.85 -2.40 -9.66
CA ILE A 156 0.31 -1.80 -8.99
C ILE A 156 1.63 -2.37 -9.54
N GLY A 157 2.65 -1.53 -9.60
CA GLY A 157 3.99 -1.91 -10.09
C GLY A 157 4.85 -2.67 -9.09
N ALA A 158 4.28 -3.14 -7.98
CA ALA A 158 5.02 -3.75 -6.88
C ALA A 158 5.87 -4.94 -7.35
N SER A 159 7.14 -4.96 -6.94
CA SER A 159 8.04 -6.09 -7.18
C SER A 159 7.60 -7.34 -6.41
N VAL A 160 8.05 -8.53 -6.84
CA VAL A 160 7.78 -9.81 -6.14
C VAL A 160 8.17 -9.73 -4.66
N SER A 161 9.33 -9.13 -4.37
CA SER A 161 9.81 -8.90 -3.01
C SER A 161 8.87 -8.01 -2.19
N ALA A 162 8.42 -6.88 -2.77
CA ALA A 162 7.48 -5.97 -2.09
C ALA A 162 6.14 -6.65 -1.83
N ARG A 163 5.61 -7.42 -2.80
CA ARG A 163 4.35 -8.16 -2.67
C ARG A 163 4.41 -9.23 -1.59
N ARG A 164 5.52 -9.94 -1.44
CA ARG A 164 5.74 -10.89 -0.33
C ARG A 164 5.72 -10.19 1.03
N VAL A 165 6.31 -9.00 1.11
CA VAL A 165 6.25 -8.20 2.33
C VAL A 165 4.82 -7.74 2.61
N MET A 166 4.07 -7.25 1.60
CA MET A 166 2.65 -6.90 1.75
C MET A 166 1.82 -8.09 2.24
N LEU A 167 2.02 -9.29 1.67
CA LEU A 167 1.34 -10.51 2.11
C LEU A 167 1.65 -10.84 3.58
N ALA A 168 2.92 -10.75 3.99
CA ALA A 168 3.30 -10.93 5.39
C ALA A 168 2.73 -9.84 6.32
N MET A 169 2.57 -8.60 5.83
CA MET A 169 1.94 -7.53 6.59
C MET A 169 0.46 -7.84 6.86
N VAL A 170 -0.27 -8.46 5.93
CA VAL A 170 -1.66 -8.89 6.14
C VAL A 170 -1.76 -9.79 7.37
N SER A 171 -0.90 -10.81 7.47
CA SER A 171 -0.87 -11.71 8.64
C SER A 171 -0.62 -10.95 9.95
N LEU A 172 0.40 -10.08 9.97
CA LEU A 172 0.76 -9.31 11.17
C LEU A 172 -0.32 -8.32 11.59
N LEU A 173 -1.07 -7.75 10.64
CA LEU A 173 -2.15 -6.81 10.93
C LEU A 173 -3.37 -7.56 11.47
N HIS A 174 -3.74 -8.72 10.92
CA HIS A 174 -4.84 -9.54 11.43
C HIS A 174 -4.54 -10.15 12.81
N GLU A 175 -3.32 -10.61 13.08
CA GLU A 175 -2.94 -11.12 14.42
C GLU A 175 -3.17 -10.09 15.55
N ARG A 176 -3.06 -8.80 15.22
CA ARG A 176 -3.30 -7.69 16.15
C ARG A 176 -4.77 -7.40 16.39
N GLU A 177 -5.63 -7.75 15.44
CA GLU A 177 -7.08 -7.72 15.63
C GLU A 177 -7.52 -8.83 16.60
N GLU A 178 -6.93 -10.01 16.47
CA GLU A 178 -7.22 -11.17 17.33
C GLU A 178 -6.62 -11.02 18.73
N THR A 179 -5.51 -10.29 18.86
CA THR A 179 -4.84 -10.00 20.13
C THR A 179 -4.92 -8.51 20.47
N PRO A 180 -6.12 -7.97 20.82
CA PRO A 180 -6.24 -6.58 21.22
C PRO A 180 -5.33 -6.34 22.42
N ARG A 181 -4.51 -5.28 22.36
CA ARG A 181 -3.60 -4.87 23.45
C ARG A 181 -4.41 -4.85 24.75
N PHE A 182 -4.12 -5.79 25.65
CA PHE A 182 -4.73 -5.82 26.98
C PHE A 182 -4.41 -4.50 27.68
N VAL A 183 -5.37 -3.58 27.70
CA VAL A 183 -5.31 -2.40 28.57
C VAL A 183 -5.55 -2.93 29.97
N ALA A 184 -4.50 -3.00 30.79
CA ALA A 184 -4.63 -3.22 32.21
C ALA A 184 -5.56 -2.13 32.78
N ARG A 185 -6.81 -2.48 33.06
CA ARG A 185 -7.69 -1.62 33.86
C ARG A 185 -7.09 -1.56 35.24
N SER A 186 -6.38 -0.46 35.53
CA SER A 186 -6.05 -0.04 36.88
C SER A 186 -7.35 -0.01 37.68
N ARG A 187 -7.56 -1.02 38.53
CA ARG A 187 -8.57 -0.98 39.59
C ARG A 187 -8.06 -0.02 40.65
N GLU A 188 -8.28 1.27 40.45
CA GLU A 188 -8.41 2.19 41.57
C GLU A 188 -9.90 2.26 41.93
N ARG A 189 -10.23 1.74 43.12
CA ARG A 189 -11.31 2.16 44.00
C ARG A 189 -11.06 1.45 45.34
N THR A 190 -10.33 2.12 46.23
CA THR A 190 -10.85 2.83 47.41
C THR A 190 -11.44 1.91 48.46
N ALA A 191 -10.68 1.75 49.55
CA ALA A 191 -11.19 1.50 50.89
C ALA A 191 -10.79 2.70 51.76
#